data_AF-A0A4Y6PQV9-F1
#
_entry.id   AF-A0A4Y6PQV9-F1
#
_cell.length_a   1.000
_cell.length_b   1.000
_cell.length_c   1.000
_cell.angle_alpha   90.00
_cell.angle_beta   90.00
_cell.angle_gamma   90.00
#
_symmetry.space_group_name_H-M   'P 1'
#
loop_
_entity.id
_entity.type
_entity.pdbx_description
1 polymer ?
#
loop_
_entity_poly.entity_id
_entity_poly.type
_entity_poly.pdbx_seq_one_letter_code
_entity_poly.pdbx_strand_id
1 'polypeptide(L)'
;MFSRPVGEQFSAALDPHRRQSMLRGLQVALEACAAAEPSVALVGWQAATLIEAAYEKAGRVVIIEEDPELIDSIEKGLLARDLGKKVKLVAESPREVSLDEHVDIAVASVTSTWFIEGDEAAVLANLRANVLKKNGAMVPRRLAHMFEIASTATGVAGMPLRVPRYSRPGEPVPVLGESKHFLTTDLTKSAEIPEAIDDTIIIKPLLSGRLSALRLTTMCELAEGVIQVTSQSGLQSILVPLREDVDVEAGQPVRIHIRYRLGEGLDTAKFSAKALPQSDVDGWEHSDHPVTERFRERVAGFVDELDRKGRGSDLDKVVSYTRQPHGDVSRLTAIFWTIDEDYKKPVRELIDGFRRETNAELGVTPPDEVVYELMYGVYKEKRGE
;
A
#
# COMPACT_ATOMS: atom_id res chain seq x y z
N MET A 1 11.36 -11.26 18.92
CA MET A 1 9.88 -11.14 18.97
C MET A 1 9.54 -10.35 20.22
N PHE A 2 9.59 -9.02 20.13
CA PHE A 2 9.15 -8.15 21.21
C PHE A 2 7.63 -8.02 21.05
N SER A 3 6.84 -8.57 21.97
CA SER A 3 5.47 -8.09 22.10
C SER A 3 5.57 -6.58 22.30
N ARG A 4 4.88 -5.79 21.47
CA ARG A 4 4.88 -4.33 21.65
C ARG A 4 4.46 -4.06 23.11
N PRO A 5 5.23 -3.27 23.88
CA PRO A 5 4.85 -2.98 25.25
C PRO A 5 3.45 -2.36 25.23
N VAL A 6 2.55 -2.89 26.08
CA VAL A 6 1.13 -2.51 26.19
C VAL A 6 0.95 -0.97 26.24
N GLY A 7 1.95 -0.25 26.77
CA GLY A 7 1.98 1.21 26.82
C GLY A 7 1.87 1.95 25.48
N GLU A 8 2.43 1.45 24.37
CA GLU A 8 2.33 2.14 23.08
C GLU A 8 0.89 2.14 22.56
N GLN A 9 0.17 1.03 22.79
CA GLN A 9 -1.20 0.91 22.34
C GLN A 9 -2.09 1.96 23.04
N PHE A 10 -1.90 2.19 24.35
CA PHE A 10 -2.75 3.09 25.14
C PHE A 10 -2.73 4.52 24.63
N SER A 11 -1.53 5.02 24.28
CA SER A 11 -1.37 6.37 23.73
C SER A 11 -2.24 6.60 22.50
N ALA A 12 -2.41 5.56 21.69
CA ALA A 12 -3.06 5.67 20.40
C ALA A 12 -4.60 5.63 20.49
N ALA A 13 -5.19 4.99 21.50
CA ALA A 13 -6.63 5.11 21.74
C ALA A 13 -7.02 6.39 22.50
N LEU A 14 -6.07 6.96 23.24
CA LEU A 14 -6.23 8.25 23.91
C LEU A 14 -6.06 9.44 22.95
N ASP A 15 -5.61 9.21 21.72
CA ASP A 15 -5.55 10.23 20.67
C ASP A 15 -6.98 10.59 20.20
N PRO A 16 -7.46 11.81 20.52
CA PRO A 16 -8.82 12.20 20.21
C PRO A 16 -9.06 12.30 18.72
N HIS A 17 -8.06 12.65 17.91
CA HIS A 17 -8.22 12.77 16.46
C HIS A 17 -8.38 11.41 15.83
N ARG A 18 -7.56 10.43 16.24
CA ARG A 18 -7.71 9.05 15.78
C ARG A 18 -9.06 8.47 16.17
N ARG A 19 -9.44 8.60 17.44
CA ARG A 19 -10.73 8.08 17.93
C ARG A 19 -11.90 8.74 17.18
N GLN A 20 -11.85 10.05 16.94
CA GLN A 20 -12.88 10.76 16.20
C GLN A 20 -12.96 10.32 14.73
N SER A 21 -11.82 10.10 14.06
CA SER A 21 -11.78 9.55 12.70
C SER A 21 -12.40 8.15 12.65
N MET A 22 -12.05 7.25 13.58
CA MET A 22 -12.63 5.90 13.69
C MET A 22 -14.13 5.94 13.97
N LEU A 23 -14.57 6.79 14.90
CA LEU A 23 -15.99 7.01 15.17
C LEU A 23 -16.74 7.48 13.92
N ARG A 24 -16.17 8.44 13.17
CA ARG A 24 -16.78 8.92 11.93
C ARG A 24 -16.85 7.83 10.87
N GLY A 25 -15.79 7.02 10.75
CA GLY A 25 -15.76 5.86 9.85
C GLY A 25 -16.87 4.85 10.17
N LEU A 26 -17.03 4.49 11.45
CA LEU A 26 -18.13 3.63 11.92
C LEU A 26 -19.50 4.25 11.63
N GLN A 27 -19.70 5.54 11.89
CA GLN A 27 -20.97 6.22 11.62
C GLN A 27 -21.36 6.16 10.14
N VAL A 28 -20.43 6.46 9.23
CA VAL A 28 -20.68 6.37 7.78
C VAL A 28 -20.99 4.93 7.36
N ALA A 29 -20.28 3.94 7.92
CA ALA A 29 -20.58 2.53 7.65
C ALA A 29 -21.97 2.11 8.15
N LEU A 30 -22.39 2.58 9.34
CA LEU A 30 -23.73 2.34 9.88
C LEU A 30 -24.81 3.00 9.03
N GLU A 31 -24.59 4.23 8.56
CA GLU A 31 -25.53 4.97 7.69
C GLU A 31 -25.70 4.31 6.31
N ALA A 32 -24.62 3.73 5.77
CA ALA A 32 -24.64 3.03 4.49
C ALA A 32 -25.18 1.59 4.59
N CYS A 33 -25.36 1.05 5.81
CA CYS A 33 -25.83 -0.31 6.02
C CYS A 33 -27.34 -0.40 5.74
N ALA A 34 -27.75 -1.37 4.92
CA ALA A 34 -29.16 -1.57 4.59
C ALA A 34 -29.99 -2.19 5.74
N ALA A 35 -29.32 -2.81 6.73
CA ALA A 35 -29.99 -3.41 7.88
C ALA A 35 -30.50 -2.32 8.83
N ALA A 36 -31.76 -2.43 9.27
CA ALA A 36 -32.34 -1.49 10.24
C ALA A 36 -31.63 -1.56 11.60
N GLU A 37 -31.18 -2.75 11.99
CA GLU A 37 -30.39 -3.00 13.19
C GLU A 37 -29.14 -3.82 12.82
N PRO A 38 -28.06 -3.18 12.34
CA PRO A 38 -26.87 -3.89 11.90
C PRO A 38 -26.18 -4.61 13.05
N SER A 39 -25.46 -5.69 12.71
CA SER A 39 -24.52 -6.35 13.61
C SER A 39 -23.10 -5.82 13.38
N VAL A 40 -22.38 -5.51 14.47
CA VAL A 40 -21.06 -4.87 14.42
C VAL A 40 -20.03 -5.70 15.17
N ALA A 41 -18.87 -5.97 14.56
CA ALA A 41 -17.69 -6.47 15.26
C ALA A 41 -16.69 -5.32 15.52
N LEU A 42 -16.23 -5.18 16.76
CA LEU A 42 -15.16 -4.29 17.18
C LEU A 42 -13.95 -5.15 17.53
N VAL A 43 -12.90 -5.04 16.73
CA VAL A 43 -11.75 -5.95 16.78
C VAL A 43 -10.55 -5.27 17.39
N GLY A 44 -10.09 -5.83 18.51
CA GLY A 44 -9.09 -5.25 19.39
C GLY A 44 -9.65 -4.15 20.29
N TRP A 45 -8.99 -3.94 21.42
CA TRP A 45 -9.43 -3.02 22.46
C TRP A 45 -9.56 -1.56 21.97
N GLN A 46 -8.74 -1.14 21.00
CA GLN A 46 -8.83 0.21 20.41
C GLN A 46 -10.18 0.43 19.75
N ALA A 47 -10.68 -0.56 18.99
CA ALA A 47 -12.01 -0.51 18.40
C ALA A 47 -13.11 -0.65 19.46
N ALA A 48 -12.87 -1.42 20.54
CA ALA A 48 -13.81 -1.54 21.65
C ALA A 48 -14.12 -0.19 22.33
N THR A 49 -13.25 0.82 22.23
CA THR A 49 -13.53 2.19 22.72
C THR A 49 -14.67 2.92 21.98
N LEU A 50 -15.15 2.35 20.86
CA LEU A 50 -16.28 2.83 20.07
C LEU A 50 -17.62 2.18 20.48
N ILE A 51 -17.63 1.37 21.54
CA ILE A 51 -18.78 0.53 21.92
C ILE A 51 -20.09 1.30 22.08
N GLU A 52 -20.07 2.49 22.68
CA GLU A 52 -21.29 3.29 22.89
C GLU A 52 -21.94 3.66 21.55
N ALA A 53 -21.14 4.14 20.59
CA ALA A 53 -21.64 4.51 19.26
C ALA A 53 -22.14 3.30 18.45
N ALA A 54 -21.49 2.14 18.60
CA ALA A 54 -21.98 0.89 18.00
C ALA A 54 -23.30 0.45 18.65
N TYR A 55 -23.36 0.43 19.99
CA TYR A 55 -24.48 -0.09 20.78
C TYR A 55 -25.79 0.66 20.54
N GLU A 56 -25.72 1.98 20.37
CA GLU A 56 -26.89 2.83 20.11
C GLU A 56 -27.65 2.45 18.83
N LYS A 57 -26.92 2.03 17.78
CA LYS A 57 -27.50 1.74 16.46
C LYS A 57 -27.56 0.26 16.11
N ALA A 58 -26.70 -0.57 16.72
CA ALA A 58 -26.61 -1.97 16.40
C ALA A 58 -27.68 -2.83 17.10
N GLY A 59 -28.14 -3.87 16.41
CA GLY A 59 -28.93 -4.94 17.02
C GLY A 59 -28.06 -5.86 17.88
N ARG A 60 -26.79 -6.05 17.47
CA ARG A 60 -25.79 -6.89 18.16
C ARG A 60 -24.40 -6.31 17.98
N VAL A 61 -23.61 -6.30 19.05
CA VAL A 61 -22.18 -5.96 19.00
C VAL A 61 -21.34 -7.14 19.47
N VAL A 62 -20.28 -7.45 18.73
CA VAL A 62 -19.27 -8.43 19.12
C VAL A 62 -17.96 -7.67 19.35
N ILE A 63 -17.32 -7.90 20.48
CA ILE A 63 -15.95 -7.43 20.72
C ILE A 63 -15.04 -8.65 20.63
N ILE A 64 -13.95 -8.55 19.86
CA ILE A 64 -12.96 -9.62 19.69
C ILE A 64 -11.64 -9.11 20.24
N GLU A 65 -11.08 -9.78 21.23
CA GLU A 65 -9.80 -9.43 21.87
C GLU A 65 -9.12 -10.72 22.36
N GLU A 66 -7.79 -10.77 22.31
CA GLU A 66 -7.02 -11.93 22.74
C GLU A 66 -6.22 -11.69 24.01
N ASP A 67 -5.90 -10.42 24.31
CA ASP A 67 -5.13 -10.06 25.50
C ASP A 67 -6.01 -10.17 26.77
N PRO A 68 -5.66 -11.07 27.72
CA PRO A 68 -6.45 -11.27 28.94
C PRO A 68 -6.61 -10.02 29.82
N GLU A 69 -5.61 -9.13 29.87
CA GLU A 69 -5.68 -7.90 30.68
C GLU A 69 -6.65 -6.89 30.05
N LEU A 70 -6.68 -6.82 28.72
CA LEU A 70 -7.61 -5.97 27.98
C LEU A 70 -9.03 -6.54 28.03
N ILE A 71 -9.20 -7.86 27.95
CA ILE A 71 -10.49 -8.55 28.14
C ILE A 71 -11.11 -8.16 29.50
N ASP A 72 -10.39 -8.32 30.61
CA ASP A 72 -10.86 -7.96 31.95
C ASP A 72 -11.26 -6.47 32.03
N SER A 73 -10.45 -5.60 31.42
CA SER A 73 -10.74 -4.16 31.34
C SER A 73 -12.03 -3.85 30.55
N ILE A 74 -12.23 -4.54 29.42
CA ILE A 74 -13.43 -4.42 28.59
C ILE A 74 -14.67 -4.90 29.37
N GLU A 75 -14.60 -6.08 30.01
CA GLU A 75 -15.72 -6.63 30.79
C GLU A 75 -16.17 -5.69 31.91
N LYS A 76 -15.21 -5.15 32.68
CA LYS A 76 -15.49 -4.13 33.71
C LYS A 76 -16.15 -2.89 33.10
N GLY A 77 -15.66 -2.45 31.94
CA GLY A 77 -16.22 -1.31 31.22
C GLY A 77 -17.64 -1.53 30.69
N LEU A 78 -17.97 -2.76 30.28
CA LEU A 78 -19.31 -3.16 29.84
C LEU A 78 -20.28 -3.25 31.02
N LEU A 79 -19.84 -3.86 32.14
CA LEU A 79 -20.63 -3.99 33.36
C LEU A 79 -20.97 -2.62 33.97
N ALA A 80 -19.99 -1.73 34.07
CA ALA A 80 -20.16 -0.40 34.64
C ALA A 80 -21.17 0.48 33.88
N ARG A 81 -21.41 0.16 32.60
CA ARG A 81 -22.33 0.91 31.71
C ARG A 81 -23.64 0.16 31.40
N ASP A 82 -23.87 -1.01 31.98
CA ASP A 82 -25.01 -1.90 31.68
C ASP A 82 -25.16 -2.25 30.18
N LEU A 83 -24.04 -2.42 29.47
CA LEU A 83 -24.05 -2.70 28.01
C LEU A 83 -24.12 -4.19 27.67
N GLY A 84 -24.13 -5.09 28.66
CA GLY A 84 -24.03 -6.55 28.42
C GLY A 84 -25.16 -7.17 27.58
N LYS A 85 -26.34 -6.55 27.49
CA LYS A 85 -27.53 -7.14 26.84
C LYS A 85 -27.37 -7.40 25.34
N LYS A 86 -26.61 -6.57 24.63
CA LYS A 86 -26.39 -6.68 23.17
C LYS A 86 -24.95 -7.01 22.79
N VAL A 87 -24.05 -7.05 23.79
CA VAL A 87 -22.60 -7.13 23.56
C VAL A 87 -22.11 -8.51 23.93
N LYS A 88 -21.49 -9.20 22.98
CA LYS A 88 -20.76 -10.46 23.21
C LYS A 88 -19.26 -10.17 23.14
N LEU A 89 -18.53 -10.48 24.22
CA LEU A 89 -17.07 -10.50 24.19
C LEU A 89 -16.61 -11.90 23.75
N VAL A 90 -15.68 -11.94 22.79
CA VAL A 90 -15.06 -13.16 22.26
C VAL A 90 -13.56 -13.06 22.57
N ALA A 91 -13.12 -13.88 23.52
CA ALA A 91 -11.74 -13.96 24.00
C ALA A 91 -10.89 -14.87 23.10
N GLU A 92 -10.74 -14.50 21.82
CA GLU A 92 -10.03 -15.29 20.81
C GLU A 92 -9.15 -14.41 19.94
N SER A 93 -8.14 -15.01 19.30
CA SER A 93 -7.25 -14.29 18.39
C SER A 93 -8.00 -13.75 17.17
N PRO A 94 -7.92 -12.44 16.88
CA PRO A 94 -8.50 -11.88 15.66
C PRO A 94 -7.99 -12.49 14.36
N ARG A 95 -6.83 -13.17 14.39
CA ARG A 95 -6.23 -13.85 13.24
C ARG A 95 -6.91 -15.15 12.86
N GLU A 96 -7.59 -15.79 13.81
CA GLU A 96 -8.09 -17.16 13.67
C GLU A 96 -9.57 -17.29 14.03
N VAL A 97 -10.14 -16.28 14.69
CA VAL A 97 -11.56 -16.26 15.09
C VAL A 97 -12.48 -16.49 13.90
N SER A 98 -13.51 -17.29 14.13
CA SER A 98 -14.61 -17.51 13.21
C SER A 98 -15.93 -17.30 13.95
N LEU A 99 -16.85 -16.54 13.36
CA LEU A 99 -18.17 -16.32 13.95
C LEU A 99 -19.21 -17.20 13.26
N ASP A 100 -19.98 -17.95 14.05
CA ASP A 100 -21.16 -18.69 13.56
C ASP A 100 -22.12 -17.75 12.82
N GLU A 101 -22.28 -16.53 13.35
CA GLU A 101 -23.06 -15.45 12.75
C GLU A 101 -22.16 -14.29 12.37
N HIS A 102 -21.82 -14.23 11.08
CA HIS A 102 -21.11 -13.11 10.47
C HIS A 102 -21.82 -11.76 10.71
N VAL A 103 -21.04 -10.68 10.80
CA VAL A 103 -21.51 -9.33 11.08
C VAL A 103 -21.68 -8.47 9.81
N ASP A 104 -22.51 -7.44 9.89
CA ASP A 104 -22.71 -6.47 8.80
C ASP A 104 -21.54 -5.50 8.68
N ILE A 105 -20.89 -5.17 9.80
CA ILE A 105 -19.77 -4.22 9.84
C ILE A 105 -18.68 -4.79 10.74
N ALA A 106 -17.43 -4.79 10.29
CA ALA A 106 -16.28 -5.10 11.13
C ALA A 106 -15.33 -3.90 11.19
N VAL A 107 -15.00 -3.47 12.41
CA VAL A 107 -14.10 -2.35 12.69
C VAL A 107 -12.82 -2.89 13.30
N ALA A 108 -11.70 -2.69 12.62
CA ALA A 108 -10.38 -3.05 13.08
C ALA A 108 -9.48 -1.81 13.12
N SER A 109 -8.63 -1.75 14.14
CA SER A 109 -7.67 -0.66 14.28
C SER A 109 -6.33 -1.07 13.68
N VAL A 110 -5.87 -0.36 12.65
CA VAL A 110 -4.56 -0.63 12.02
C VAL A 110 -3.50 0.30 12.58
N THR A 111 -2.35 -0.25 12.97
CA THR A 111 -1.24 0.55 13.53
C THR A 111 0.10 0.40 12.81
N SER A 112 0.24 -0.63 11.98
CA SER A 112 1.49 -0.91 11.29
C SER A 112 1.56 -0.20 9.94
N THR A 113 2.50 0.73 9.79
CA THR A 113 2.85 1.29 8.48
C THR A 113 3.37 0.15 7.59
N TRP A 114 2.78 0.03 6.40
CA TRP A 114 3.09 -1.02 5.41
C TRP A 114 2.93 -2.47 5.92
N PHE A 115 2.25 -2.70 7.06
CA PHE A 115 2.12 -4.03 7.67
C PHE A 115 3.45 -4.74 7.94
N ILE A 116 4.55 -4.00 8.14
CA ILE A 116 5.88 -4.61 8.31
C ILE A 116 6.01 -5.27 9.70
N GLU A 117 5.58 -4.57 10.75
CA GLU A 117 5.88 -4.93 12.16
C GLU A 117 4.80 -5.79 12.84
N GLY A 118 3.63 -5.95 12.23
CA GLY A 118 2.47 -6.52 12.90
C GLY A 118 1.64 -7.41 11.98
N ASP A 119 0.74 -8.16 12.58
CA ASP A 119 -0.09 -9.15 11.90
C ASP A 119 -1.41 -8.59 11.40
N GLU A 120 -1.55 -7.26 11.33
CA GLU A 120 -2.81 -6.63 10.93
C GLU A 120 -3.25 -7.08 9.53
N ALA A 121 -2.32 -7.39 8.62
CA ALA A 121 -2.66 -7.98 7.33
C ALA A 121 -3.38 -9.33 7.46
N ALA A 122 -2.90 -10.22 8.33
CA ALA A 122 -3.53 -11.51 8.60
C ALA A 122 -4.88 -11.35 9.32
N VAL A 123 -4.94 -10.43 10.30
CA VAL A 123 -6.20 -10.09 10.98
C VAL A 123 -7.23 -9.59 9.97
N LEU A 124 -6.90 -8.59 9.14
CA LEU A 124 -7.81 -8.02 8.15
C LEU A 124 -8.27 -9.07 7.12
N ALA A 125 -7.38 -9.98 6.71
CA ALA A 125 -7.74 -11.10 5.84
C ALA A 125 -8.73 -12.04 6.52
N ASN A 126 -8.47 -12.44 7.77
CA ASN A 126 -9.35 -13.32 8.55
C ASN A 126 -10.73 -12.70 8.78
N LEU A 127 -10.78 -11.42 9.18
CA LEU A 127 -12.05 -10.73 9.42
C LEU A 127 -12.95 -10.73 8.19
N ARG A 128 -12.37 -10.55 7.01
CA ARG A 128 -13.12 -10.60 5.75
C ARG A 128 -13.63 -12.00 5.41
N ALA A 129 -12.87 -13.02 5.75
CA ALA A 129 -13.19 -14.41 5.42
C ALA A 129 -14.21 -15.03 6.39
N ASN A 130 -14.03 -14.78 7.70
CA ASN A 130 -14.66 -15.57 8.76
C ASN A 130 -15.48 -14.74 9.77
N VAL A 131 -15.51 -13.40 9.63
CA VAL A 131 -16.23 -12.51 10.56
C VAL A 131 -17.26 -11.66 9.83
N LEU A 132 -16.95 -11.15 8.64
CA LEU A 132 -17.80 -10.25 7.87
C LEU A 132 -18.75 -11.00 6.92
N LYS A 133 -19.99 -10.54 6.78
CA LYS A 133 -20.90 -11.00 5.71
C LYS A 133 -20.31 -10.66 4.34
N LYS A 134 -20.69 -11.40 3.30
CA LYS A 134 -20.24 -11.19 1.90
C LYS A 134 -20.41 -9.74 1.40
N ASN A 135 -21.46 -9.04 1.84
CA ASN A 135 -21.73 -7.64 1.49
C ASN A 135 -21.57 -6.69 2.69
N GLY A 136 -20.89 -7.14 3.74
CA GLY A 136 -20.61 -6.32 4.91
C GLY A 136 -19.56 -5.25 4.63
N ALA A 137 -19.44 -4.28 5.53
CA ALA A 137 -18.48 -3.20 5.45
C ALA A 137 -17.28 -3.43 6.38
N MET A 138 -16.07 -3.33 5.84
CA MET A 138 -14.85 -3.21 6.64
C MET A 138 -14.57 -1.73 6.96
N VAL A 139 -14.16 -1.47 8.19
CA VAL A 139 -13.53 -0.22 8.62
C VAL A 139 -12.17 -0.60 9.23
N PRO A 140 -11.04 -0.33 8.56
CA PRO A 140 -10.90 0.47 7.34
C PRO A 140 -11.39 -0.22 6.06
N ARG A 141 -11.64 0.59 5.03
CA ARG A 141 -12.00 0.13 3.68
C ARG A 141 -10.77 -0.05 2.79
N ARG A 142 -9.83 0.90 2.84
CA ARG A 142 -8.63 0.88 1.98
C ARG A 142 -7.43 1.43 2.73
N LEU A 143 -6.26 0.88 2.43
CA LEU A 143 -4.98 1.39 2.93
C LEU A 143 -4.07 1.68 1.74
N ALA A 144 -3.61 2.92 1.61
CA ALA A 144 -2.67 3.35 0.59
C ALA A 144 -1.28 3.48 1.22
N HIS A 145 -0.36 2.61 0.80
CA HIS A 145 1.02 2.61 1.21
C HIS A 145 1.81 3.50 0.26
N MET A 146 2.49 4.50 0.82
CA MET A 146 3.31 5.45 0.07
C MET A 146 4.72 5.49 0.64
N PHE A 147 5.67 5.98 -0.16
CA PHE A 147 7.00 6.28 0.31
C PHE A 147 7.56 7.54 -0.34
N GLU A 148 8.57 8.11 0.31
CA GLU A 148 9.41 9.17 -0.23
C GLU A 148 10.87 8.76 -0.13
N ILE A 149 11.70 9.20 -1.07
CA ILE A 149 13.15 9.11 -0.89
C ILE A 149 13.66 10.22 0.01
N ALA A 150 14.55 9.86 0.91
CA ALA A 150 15.03 10.76 1.93
C ALA A 150 16.54 10.63 2.16
N SER A 151 17.11 11.70 2.72
CA SER A 151 18.43 11.71 3.33
C SER A 151 18.27 11.72 4.85
N THR A 152 18.74 10.67 5.51
CA THR A 152 18.80 10.57 6.97
C THR A 152 20.23 10.26 7.43
N ALA A 153 20.52 10.55 8.69
CA ALA A 153 21.76 10.13 9.31
C ALA A 153 21.84 8.59 9.37
N THR A 154 22.89 8.03 8.78
CA THR A 154 23.19 6.59 8.76
C THR A 154 24.35 6.23 9.69
N GLY A 155 24.67 7.10 10.64
CA GLY A 155 25.72 6.90 11.63
C GLY A 155 25.74 7.96 12.73
N VAL A 156 26.46 7.65 13.82
CA VAL A 156 26.64 8.52 14.98
C VAL A 156 28.10 8.44 15.42
N ALA A 157 28.77 9.59 15.58
CA ALA A 157 30.19 9.65 15.98
C ALA A 157 31.14 8.77 15.12
N GLY A 158 30.89 8.70 13.81
CA GLY A 158 31.66 7.87 12.88
C GLY A 158 31.30 6.37 12.88
N MET A 159 30.41 5.93 13.77
CA MET A 159 29.90 4.56 13.76
C MET A 159 28.73 4.45 12.78
N PRO A 160 28.77 3.51 11.81
CA PRO A 160 27.64 3.29 10.93
C PRO A 160 26.47 2.71 11.72
N LEU A 161 25.31 3.37 11.63
CA LEU A 161 24.07 2.98 12.29
C LEU A 161 22.93 3.09 11.28
N ARG A 162 22.61 1.96 10.64
CA ARG A 162 21.49 1.82 9.70
C ARG A 162 20.36 1.09 10.39
N VAL A 163 19.62 1.80 11.23
CA VAL A 163 18.49 1.24 11.98
C VAL A 163 17.20 1.93 11.56
N PRO A 164 16.16 1.16 11.17
CA PRO A 164 14.81 1.68 10.98
C PRO A 164 14.29 2.39 12.23
N ARG A 165 13.53 3.47 12.06
CA ARG A 165 12.90 4.15 13.20
C ARG A 165 11.61 4.84 12.83
N TYR A 166 10.71 4.98 13.79
CA TYR A 166 9.56 5.86 13.65
C TYR A 166 10.02 7.33 13.60
N SER A 167 9.39 8.11 12.73
CA SER A 167 9.59 9.55 12.63
C SER A 167 8.89 10.23 13.79
N ARG A 168 9.50 11.27 14.35
CA ARG A 168 8.86 12.05 15.42
C ARG A 168 7.93 13.10 14.81
N PRO A 169 6.81 13.45 15.46
CA PRO A 169 6.00 14.58 15.05
C PRO A 169 6.84 15.86 14.93
N GLY A 170 6.76 16.53 13.78
CA GLY A 170 7.51 17.76 13.51
C GLY A 170 9.00 17.56 13.17
N GLU A 171 9.48 16.32 13.10
CA GLU A 171 10.86 16.05 12.70
C GLU A 171 11.10 16.45 11.25
N PRO A 172 12.09 17.33 10.97
CA PRO A 172 12.46 17.64 9.59
C PRO A 172 13.17 16.45 8.98
N VAL A 173 12.58 15.87 7.93
CA VAL A 173 13.20 14.84 7.11
C VAL A 173 13.58 15.47 5.77
N PRO A 174 14.87 15.49 5.39
CA PRO A 174 15.30 15.92 4.07
C PRO A 174 14.77 14.96 3.00
N VAL A 175 13.62 15.29 2.41
CA VAL A 175 12.99 14.53 1.33
C VAL A 175 13.53 15.01 -0.02
N LEU A 176 13.90 14.08 -0.90
CA LEU A 176 14.55 14.35 -2.18
C LEU A 176 13.60 14.26 -3.39
N GLY A 177 12.35 13.84 -3.19
CA GLY A 177 11.34 13.69 -4.24
C GLY A 177 9.92 13.69 -3.68
N GLU A 178 8.92 13.61 -4.55
CA GLU A 178 7.53 13.60 -4.07
C GLU A 178 7.17 12.26 -3.39
N SER A 179 6.09 12.26 -2.62
CA SER A 179 5.48 11.03 -2.13
C SER A 179 4.92 10.20 -3.27
N LYS A 180 5.33 8.94 -3.35
CA LYS A 180 4.88 8.00 -4.37
C LYS A 180 4.01 6.94 -3.74
N HIS A 181 2.90 6.65 -4.39
CA HIS A 181 2.11 5.46 -4.11
C HIS A 181 2.93 4.21 -4.42
N PHE A 182 2.80 3.18 -3.60
CA PHE A 182 3.48 1.90 -3.78
C PHE A 182 2.48 0.75 -3.91
N LEU A 183 1.55 0.64 -2.95
CA LEU A 183 0.58 -0.44 -2.91
C LEU A 183 -0.72 0.05 -2.28
N THR A 184 -1.86 -0.49 -2.73
CA THR A 184 -3.14 -0.31 -2.05
C THR A 184 -3.66 -1.67 -1.59
N THR A 185 -3.99 -1.78 -0.30
CA THR A 185 -4.79 -2.88 0.23
C THR A 185 -6.25 -2.44 0.24
N ASP A 186 -7.05 -3.02 -0.66
CA ASP A 186 -8.47 -2.71 -0.81
C ASP A 186 -9.34 -3.82 -0.20
N LEU A 187 -9.92 -3.55 0.96
CA LEU A 187 -10.73 -4.50 1.74
C LEU A 187 -12.16 -4.61 1.20
N THR A 188 -12.53 -3.78 0.22
CA THR A 188 -13.82 -3.86 -0.47
C THR A 188 -13.82 -4.84 -1.65
N LYS A 189 -12.63 -5.27 -2.10
CA LYS A 189 -12.43 -6.18 -3.23
C LYS A 189 -11.91 -7.53 -2.77
N SER A 190 -12.33 -8.63 -3.38
CA SER A 190 -11.92 -10.01 -3.02
C SER A 190 -10.44 -10.35 -3.28
N ALA A 191 -9.60 -9.37 -3.60
CA ALA A 191 -8.17 -9.60 -3.78
C ALA A 191 -7.52 -10.04 -2.46
N GLU A 192 -6.62 -11.01 -2.55
CA GLU A 192 -5.80 -11.48 -1.44
C GLU A 192 -4.76 -10.41 -1.06
N ILE A 193 -4.45 -10.34 0.23
CA ILE A 193 -3.35 -9.52 0.72
C ILE A 193 -2.06 -10.34 0.54
N PRO A 194 -1.03 -9.83 -0.16
CA PRO A 194 0.19 -10.59 -0.42
C PRO A 194 0.94 -10.86 0.90
N GLU A 195 1.47 -12.08 1.08
CA GLU A 195 2.28 -12.42 2.26
C GLU A 195 3.67 -11.77 2.23
N ALA A 196 4.19 -11.54 1.02
CA ALA A 196 5.53 -11.04 0.78
C ALA A 196 5.53 -10.01 -0.34
N ILE A 197 6.40 -9.01 -0.19
CA ILE A 197 6.69 -8.00 -1.19
C ILE A 197 8.14 -8.18 -1.63
N ASP A 198 8.36 -8.23 -2.93
CA ASP A 198 9.67 -8.23 -3.58
C ASP A 198 9.50 -7.47 -4.90
N ASP A 199 9.65 -6.15 -4.84
CA ASP A 199 9.30 -5.25 -5.95
C ASP A 199 10.40 -4.23 -6.22
N THR A 200 10.42 -3.72 -7.45
CA THR A 200 11.38 -2.73 -7.93
C THR A 200 10.67 -1.58 -8.61
N ILE A 201 10.98 -0.38 -8.16
CA ILE A 201 10.42 0.88 -8.63
C ILE A 201 11.55 1.80 -9.07
N ILE A 202 11.39 2.47 -10.20
CA ILE A 202 12.32 3.50 -10.66
C ILE A 202 11.71 4.86 -10.39
N ILE A 203 12.46 5.75 -9.75
CA ILE A 203 12.06 7.13 -9.47
C ILE A 203 13.15 8.11 -9.87
N LYS A 204 12.82 9.32 -10.30
CA LYS A 204 13.73 10.45 -10.45
C LYS A 204 13.62 11.36 -9.22
N PRO A 205 14.70 11.72 -8.54
CA PRO A 205 14.66 12.72 -7.49
C PRO A 205 14.28 14.10 -8.05
N LEU A 206 13.56 14.90 -7.26
CA LEU A 206 13.35 16.31 -7.56
C LEU A 206 14.54 17.17 -7.13
N LEU A 207 15.31 16.70 -6.15
CA LEU A 207 16.46 17.40 -5.58
C LEU A 207 17.68 16.48 -5.63
N SER A 208 18.83 17.05 -6.03
CA SER A 208 20.11 16.37 -5.92
C SER A 208 20.53 16.22 -4.45
N GLY A 209 21.23 15.15 -4.12
CA GLY A 209 21.74 14.94 -2.77
C GLY A 209 22.14 13.50 -2.50
N ARG A 210 22.31 13.17 -1.21
CA ARG A 210 22.64 11.82 -0.76
C ARG A 210 21.37 11.09 -0.34
N LEU A 211 20.92 10.15 -1.14
CA LEU A 211 19.83 9.24 -0.83
C LEU A 211 20.32 8.15 0.12
N SER A 212 19.79 8.10 1.34
CA SER A 212 20.23 7.14 2.36
C SER A 212 19.08 6.39 3.06
N ALA A 213 17.82 6.80 2.83
CA ALA A 213 16.64 6.15 3.40
C ALA A 213 15.39 6.34 2.55
N LEU A 214 14.35 5.57 2.87
CA LEU A 214 12.97 5.84 2.47
C LEU A 214 12.17 6.29 3.70
N ARG A 215 11.25 7.23 3.51
CA ARG A 215 10.19 7.53 4.48
C ARG A 215 8.92 6.80 4.06
N LEU A 216 8.52 5.78 4.80
CA LEU A 216 7.33 4.98 4.54
C LEU A 216 6.13 5.58 5.27
N THR A 217 4.98 5.63 4.60
CA THR A 217 3.71 6.14 5.14
C THR A 217 2.55 5.24 4.73
N THR A 218 1.51 5.18 5.57
CA THR A 218 0.23 4.55 5.22
C THR A 218 -0.89 5.56 5.44
N MET A 219 -1.71 5.80 4.42
CA MET A 219 -2.99 6.48 4.55
C MET A 219 -4.10 5.43 4.68
N CYS A 220 -5.02 5.64 5.62
CA CYS A 220 -6.07 4.68 5.94
C CYS A 220 -7.43 5.32 5.66
N GLU A 221 -8.11 4.87 4.63
CA GLU A 221 -9.50 5.27 4.40
C GLU A 221 -10.42 4.37 5.22
N LEU A 222 -11.02 4.97 6.24
CA LEU A 222 -11.87 4.29 7.21
C LEU A 222 -13.26 4.00 6.61
N ALA A 223 -13.82 5.00 5.95
CA ALA A 223 -15.07 4.94 5.20
C ALA A 223 -14.98 5.91 4.01
N GLU A 224 -15.97 5.91 3.11
CA GLU A 224 -15.98 6.84 1.98
C GLU A 224 -15.86 8.29 2.46
N GLY A 225 -14.82 8.99 2.00
CA GLY A 225 -14.53 10.38 2.39
C GLY A 225 -13.97 10.56 3.81
N VAL A 226 -13.71 9.48 4.56
CA VAL A 226 -13.15 9.53 5.92
C VAL A 226 -11.76 8.92 5.91
N ILE A 227 -10.73 9.78 5.95
CA ILE A 227 -9.33 9.36 5.87
C ILE A 227 -8.61 9.67 7.18
N GLN A 228 -7.86 8.69 7.65
CA GLN A 228 -6.86 8.80 8.71
C GLN A 228 -5.47 8.84 8.07
N VAL A 229 -4.70 9.88 8.37
CA VAL A 229 -3.34 10.10 7.85
C VAL A 229 -2.28 9.82 8.92
N THR A 230 -1.02 9.70 8.47
CA THR A 230 0.14 9.28 9.28
C THR A 230 0.50 10.17 10.46
N SER A 231 -0.03 11.39 10.54
CA SER A 231 0.21 12.30 11.66
C SER A 231 -0.56 11.90 12.93
N GLN A 232 -1.51 10.97 12.83
CA GLN A 232 -2.22 10.44 13.99
C GLN A 232 -1.38 9.34 14.65
N SER A 233 -1.34 9.31 15.98
CA SER A 233 -0.47 8.48 16.82
C SER A 233 -0.44 6.97 16.52
N GLY A 234 -1.37 6.47 15.70
CA GLY A 234 -1.44 5.08 15.27
C GLY A 234 -0.69 4.72 13.99
N LEU A 235 -0.38 5.66 13.07
CA LEU A 235 0.23 5.34 11.76
C LEU A 235 1.49 6.17 11.51
N GLN A 236 2.40 6.13 12.47
CA GLN A 236 3.64 6.91 12.38
C GLN A 236 4.45 6.51 11.14
N SER A 237 5.01 7.50 10.44
CA SER A 237 5.90 7.24 9.33
C SER A 237 7.18 6.57 9.79
N ILE A 238 7.70 5.65 8.99
CA ILE A 238 8.93 4.91 9.31
C ILE A 238 10.03 5.41 8.40
N LEU A 239 11.18 5.77 8.96
CA LEU A 239 12.41 6.01 8.21
C LEU A 239 13.17 4.69 8.15
N VAL A 240 13.25 4.11 6.96
CA VAL A 240 13.99 2.88 6.71
C VAL A 240 15.28 3.20 5.96
N PRO A 241 16.46 2.91 6.53
CA PRO A 241 17.72 3.15 5.84
C PRO A 241 17.85 2.21 4.64
N LEU A 242 18.44 2.72 3.57
CA LEU A 242 18.92 1.90 2.47
C LEU A 242 20.13 1.09 2.93
N ARG A 243 20.42 -0.02 2.23
CA ARG A 243 21.65 -0.81 2.46
C ARG A 243 22.91 0.03 2.31
N GLU A 244 22.91 0.92 1.32
CA GLU A 244 24.02 1.79 0.98
C GLU A 244 23.46 3.19 0.65
N ASP A 245 24.30 4.20 0.83
CA ASP A 245 23.95 5.56 0.43
C ASP A 245 24.27 5.74 -1.04
N VAL A 246 23.44 6.50 -1.73
CA VAL A 246 23.55 6.74 -3.16
C VAL A 246 23.54 8.24 -3.39
N ASP A 247 24.58 8.77 -4.01
CA ASP A 247 24.53 10.16 -4.50
C ASP A 247 23.67 10.19 -5.76
N VAL A 248 22.73 11.13 -5.79
CA VAL A 248 21.72 11.24 -6.85
C VAL A 248 21.64 12.68 -7.34
N GLU A 249 21.39 12.84 -8.63
CA GLU A 249 21.10 14.13 -9.25
C GLU A 249 19.60 14.32 -9.49
N ALA A 250 19.11 15.56 -9.42
CA ALA A 250 17.73 15.87 -9.76
C ALA A 250 17.42 15.43 -11.21
N GLY A 251 16.31 14.71 -11.39
CA GLY A 251 15.91 14.14 -12.68
C GLY A 251 16.60 12.83 -13.06
N GLN A 252 17.68 12.43 -12.37
CA GLN A 252 18.37 11.17 -12.64
C GLN A 252 17.52 9.98 -12.18
N PRO A 253 17.24 8.98 -13.03
CA PRO A 253 16.52 7.81 -12.58
C PRO A 253 17.28 7.01 -11.52
N VAL A 254 16.58 6.55 -10.50
CA VAL A 254 17.09 5.76 -9.37
C VAL A 254 16.18 4.55 -9.22
N ARG A 255 16.78 3.37 -9.32
CA ARG A 255 16.09 2.11 -9.10
C ARG A 255 16.10 1.77 -7.61
N ILE A 256 14.92 1.66 -7.01
CA ILE A 256 14.69 1.26 -5.63
C ILE A 256 14.13 -0.16 -5.63
N HIS A 257 14.76 -1.04 -4.87
CA HIS A 257 14.33 -2.40 -4.65
C HIS A 257 13.89 -2.57 -3.21
N ILE A 258 12.67 -3.09 -3.03
CA ILE A 258 11.98 -3.22 -1.75
C ILE A 258 11.61 -4.69 -1.56
N ARG A 259 12.08 -5.29 -0.47
CA ARG A 259 11.76 -6.67 -0.12
C ARG A 259 11.45 -6.83 1.35
N TYR A 260 10.28 -7.37 1.67
CA TYR A 260 9.88 -7.69 3.05
C TYR A 260 8.75 -8.72 3.05
N ARG A 261 8.47 -9.29 4.23
CA ARG A 261 7.28 -10.10 4.49
C ARG A 261 6.41 -9.39 5.50
N LEU A 262 5.09 -9.49 5.34
CA LEU A 262 4.16 -8.81 6.23
C LEU A 262 4.26 -9.44 7.64
N GLY A 263 4.35 -8.60 8.66
CA GLY A 263 4.45 -9.01 10.07
C GLY A 263 5.78 -9.63 10.51
N GLU A 264 6.78 -9.72 9.63
CA GLU A 264 8.11 -10.28 10.00
C GLU A 264 9.08 -9.23 10.57
N GLY A 265 8.68 -7.96 10.67
CA GLY A 265 9.47 -6.89 11.29
C GLY A 265 10.39 -6.13 10.33
N LEU A 266 10.81 -4.94 10.77
CA LEU A 266 11.71 -4.04 10.04
C LEU A 266 13.15 -4.54 9.98
N ASP A 267 13.54 -5.46 10.87
CA ASP A 267 14.85 -6.09 10.91
C ASP A 267 15.07 -7.07 9.74
N THR A 268 14.01 -7.68 9.24
CA THR A 268 14.03 -8.57 8.07
C THR A 268 13.83 -7.82 6.74
N ALA A 269 13.19 -6.65 6.80
CA ALA A 269 12.91 -5.80 5.64
C ALA A 269 14.19 -5.23 5.01
N LYS A 270 14.24 -5.22 3.67
CA LYS A 270 15.42 -4.90 2.88
C LYS A 270 15.09 -3.84 1.84
N PHE A 271 15.80 -2.72 1.90
CA PHE A 271 15.66 -1.59 0.99
C PHE A 271 17.02 -1.27 0.37
N SER A 272 17.09 -1.17 -0.95
CA SER A 272 18.32 -0.80 -1.65
C SER A 272 18.01 0.10 -2.83
N ALA A 273 18.92 1.02 -3.13
CA ALA A 273 18.81 1.90 -4.28
C ALA A 273 20.04 1.78 -5.17
N LYS A 274 19.88 2.09 -6.46
CA LYS A 274 20.98 2.25 -7.41
C LYS A 274 20.64 3.40 -8.35
N ALA A 275 21.48 4.44 -8.37
CA ALA A 275 21.41 5.46 -9.39
C ALA A 275 21.62 4.80 -10.76
N LEU A 276 20.72 5.07 -11.69
CA LEU A 276 20.85 4.64 -13.07
C LEU A 276 21.60 5.73 -13.82
N PRO A 277 22.33 5.38 -14.89
CA PRO A 277 22.81 6.38 -15.83
C PRO A 277 21.62 7.25 -16.25
N GLN A 278 21.81 8.57 -16.29
CA GLN A 278 20.89 9.42 -17.01
C GLN A 278 21.05 9.00 -18.48
N SER A 279 20.20 8.09 -18.95
CA SER A 279 20.18 7.78 -20.36
C SER A 279 19.62 9.03 -21.03
N ASP A 280 20.49 9.79 -21.66
CA ASP A 280 20.12 10.42 -22.92
C ASP A 280 19.53 9.27 -23.74
N VAL A 281 18.20 9.20 -23.85
CA VAL A 281 17.57 8.23 -24.76
C VAL A 281 17.75 8.78 -26.18
N ASP A 282 19.00 9.02 -26.55
CA ASP A 282 19.39 9.37 -27.90
C ASP A 282 19.53 8.07 -28.66
N GLY A 283 18.37 7.58 -29.14
CA GLY A 283 18.27 6.46 -30.06
C GLY A 283 18.59 5.10 -29.44
N TRP A 284 17.59 4.21 -29.40
CA TRP A 284 17.89 2.78 -29.32
C TRP A 284 18.68 2.40 -30.59
N GLU A 285 19.97 2.05 -30.46
CA GLU A 285 20.87 1.77 -31.61
C GLU A 285 20.34 0.67 -32.56
N HIS A 286 19.40 -0.13 -32.09
CA HIS A 286 18.74 -1.18 -32.84
C HIS A 286 17.28 -0.86 -33.16
N SER A 287 16.93 0.43 -33.29
CA SER A 287 15.57 0.89 -33.64
C SER A 287 15.06 0.24 -34.91
N ASP A 288 15.96 0.02 -35.87
CA ASP A 288 15.65 -0.47 -37.22
C ASP A 288 15.85 -1.99 -37.36
N HIS A 289 16.18 -2.69 -36.27
CA HIS A 289 16.41 -4.13 -36.31
C HIS A 289 15.07 -4.90 -36.42
N PRO A 290 15.01 -6.03 -37.17
CA PRO A 290 13.79 -6.81 -37.31
C PRO A 290 13.13 -7.25 -35.99
N VAL A 291 13.91 -7.48 -34.93
CA VAL A 291 13.37 -7.81 -33.59
C VAL A 291 12.59 -6.64 -32.97
N THR A 292 13.05 -5.41 -33.19
CA THR A 292 12.39 -4.19 -32.71
C THR A 292 11.12 -3.95 -33.50
N GLU A 293 11.13 -4.16 -34.82
CA GLU A 293 9.94 -4.05 -35.66
C GLU A 293 8.86 -5.07 -35.28
N ARG A 294 9.21 -6.35 -35.07
CA ARG A 294 8.26 -7.36 -34.58
C ARG A 294 7.68 -7.01 -33.21
N PHE A 295 8.48 -6.37 -32.35
CA PHE A 295 7.97 -5.85 -31.08
C PHE A 295 6.97 -4.72 -31.30
N ARG A 296 7.27 -3.75 -32.16
CA ARG A 296 6.36 -2.66 -32.53
C ARG A 296 5.04 -3.19 -33.10
N GLU A 297 5.10 -4.18 -34.00
CA GLU A 297 3.93 -4.85 -34.56
C GLU A 297 3.07 -5.53 -33.49
N ARG A 298 3.68 -6.22 -32.52
CA ARG A 298 2.95 -6.82 -31.38
C ARG A 298 2.29 -5.76 -30.50
N VAL A 299 2.98 -4.66 -30.22
CA VAL A 299 2.40 -3.53 -29.48
C VAL A 299 1.23 -2.94 -30.26
N ALA A 300 1.39 -2.73 -31.57
CA ALA A 300 0.33 -2.20 -32.44
C ALA A 300 -0.91 -3.11 -32.42
N GLY A 301 -0.72 -4.43 -32.51
CA GLY A 301 -1.80 -5.41 -32.40
C GLY A 301 -2.48 -5.41 -31.04
N PHE A 302 -1.72 -5.21 -29.95
CA PHE A 302 -2.27 -5.06 -28.60
C PHE A 302 -3.13 -3.79 -28.46
N VAL A 303 -2.69 -2.65 -29.00
CA VAL A 303 -3.48 -1.41 -29.04
C VAL A 303 -4.79 -1.61 -29.82
N ASP A 304 -4.72 -2.22 -31.00
CA ASP A 304 -5.92 -2.51 -31.82
C ASP A 304 -6.90 -3.45 -31.10
N GLU A 305 -6.39 -4.41 -30.33
CA GLU A 305 -7.22 -5.30 -29.52
C GLU A 305 -7.96 -4.55 -28.40
N LEU A 306 -7.27 -3.64 -27.70
CA LEU A 306 -7.88 -2.79 -26.68
C LEU A 306 -8.99 -1.92 -27.26
N ASP A 307 -8.76 -1.31 -28.43
CA ASP A 307 -9.77 -0.51 -29.12
C ASP A 307 -10.99 -1.35 -29.49
N ARG A 308 -10.79 -2.56 -30.05
CA ARG A 308 -11.87 -3.49 -30.39
C ARG A 308 -12.70 -3.91 -29.17
N LYS A 309 -12.06 -3.99 -28.00
CA LYS A 309 -12.71 -4.27 -26.70
C LYS A 309 -13.40 -3.04 -26.10
N GLY A 310 -13.36 -1.88 -26.75
CA GLY A 310 -13.92 -0.63 -26.23
C GLY A 310 -13.10 -0.01 -25.09
N ARG A 311 -11.83 -0.42 -24.95
CA ARG A 311 -10.92 -0.05 -23.85
C ARG A 311 -9.87 1.00 -24.26
N GLY A 312 -9.96 1.53 -25.49
CA GLY A 312 -9.02 2.54 -26.01
C GLY A 312 -8.85 3.75 -25.10
N SER A 313 -9.94 4.28 -24.54
CA SER A 313 -9.90 5.45 -23.64
C SER A 313 -9.18 5.17 -22.30
N ASP A 314 -9.10 3.92 -21.87
CA ASP A 314 -8.34 3.57 -20.66
C ASP A 314 -6.85 3.51 -20.94
N LEU A 315 -6.47 3.02 -22.12
CA LEU A 315 -5.09 3.12 -22.60
C LEU A 315 -4.67 4.58 -22.77
N ASP A 316 -5.55 5.44 -23.29
CA ASP A 316 -5.25 6.86 -23.45
C ASP A 316 -5.02 7.53 -22.09
N LYS A 317 -5.79 7.15 -21.05
CA LYS A 317 -5.55 7.60 -19.66
C LYS A 317 -4.21 7.09 -19.16
N VAL A 318 -3.93 5.79 -19.29
CA VAL A 318 -2.64 5.17 -18.91
C VAL A 318 -1.48 5.95 -19.56
N VAL A 319 -1.54 6.19 -20.87
CA VAL A 319 -0.49 6.91 -21.58
C VAL A 319 -0.43 8.38 -21.19
N SER A 320 -1.55 9.04 -20.91
CA SER A 320 -1.54 10.42 -20.39
C SER A 320 -0.80 10.50 -19.04
N TYR A 321 -0.98 9.49 -18.17
CA TYR A 321 -0.24 9.35 -16.91
C TYR A 321 1.23 8.99 -17.11
N THR A 322 1.67 8.55 -18.28
CA THR A 322 3.07 8.16 -18.54
C THR A 322 3.80 9.16 -19.44
N ARG A 323 3.08 10.00 -20.21
CA ARG A 323 3.60 11.07 -21.08
C ARG A 323 4.34 12.14 -20.30
N GLN A 324 3.65 12.70 -19.32
CA GLN A 324 4.19 13.54 -18.27
C GLN A 324 3.84 12.79 -17.00
N PRO A 325 4.66 11.80 -16.57
CA PRO A 325 4.35 11.14 -15.33
C PRO A 325 4.23 12.21 -14.28
N HIS A 326 3.06 12.28 -13.63
CA HIS A 326 2.91 13.06 -12.43
C HIS A 326 3.79 12.37 -11.40
N GLY A 327 5.04 12.81 -11.36
CA GLY A 327 6.09 12.19 -10.60
C GLY A 327 6.94 11.16 -11.35
N ASP A 328 7.44 10.20 -10.58
CA ASP A 328 8.75 9.61 -10.77
C ASP A 328 8.58 8.10 -10.67
N VAL A 329 7.88 7.54 -11.64
CA VAL A 329 7.75 6.09 -11.82
C VAL A 329 8.32 5.82 -13.22
N SER A 330 9.11 4.76 -13.43
CA SER A 330 9.44 4.40 -14.82
C SER A 330 8.13 4.27 -15.58
N ARG A 331 8.09 4.83 -16.77
CA ARG A 331 6.84 4.95 -17.50
C ARG A 331 6.23 3.56 -17.78
N LEU A 332 7.06 2.51 -17.84
CA LEU A 332 6.68 1.10 -17.93
C LEU A 332 6.04 0.55 -16.64
N THR A 333 6.55 0.92 -15.46
CA THR A 333 5.91 0.60 -14.17
C THR A 333 4.59 1.35 -14.00
N ALA A 334 4.51 2.61 -14.43
CA ALA A 334 3.26 3.37 -14.43
C ALA A 334 2.18 2.73 -15.34
N ILE A 335 2.58 2.14 -16.48
CA ILE A 335 1.68 1.30 -17.29
C ILE A 335 1.14 0.13 -16.45
N PHE A 336 2.00 -0.65 -15.78
CA PHE A 336 1.56 -1.78 -14.98
C PHE A 336 0.68 -1.43 -13.77
N TRP A 337 0.76 -0.19 -13.28
CA TRP A 337 -0.09 0.26 -12.17
C TRP A 337 -1.46 0.76 -12.61
N THR A 338 -1.56 1.25 -13.85
CA THR A 338 -2.78 1.89 -14.37
C THR A 338 -3.62 0.96 -15.24
N ILE A 339 -3.03 -0.10 -15.80
CA ILE A 339 -3.78 -1.12 -16.54
C ILE A 339 -4.46 -2.10 -15.59
N ASP A 340 -5.67 -2.53 -15.95
CA ASP A 340 -6.38 -3.58 -15.21
C ASP A 340 -5.56 -4.88 -15.16
N GLU A 341 -5.78 -5.67 -14.10
CA GLU A 341 -5.10 -6.95 -13.87
C GLU A 341 -5.14 -7.87 -15.10
N ASP A 342 -6.27 -7.88 -15.83
CA ASP A 342 -6.47 -8.67 -17.05
C ASP A 342 -5.44 -8.34 -18.15
N TYR A 343 -4.83 -7.15 -18.12
CA TYR A 343 -3.84 -6.69 -19.10
C TYR A 343 -2.41 -6.69 -18.59
N LYS A 344 -2.19 -6.79 -17.26
CA LYS A 344 -0.82 -6.83 -16.70
C LYS A 344 -0.03 -8.02 -17.23
N LYS A 345 -0.64 -9.21 -17.27
CA LYS A 345 0.02 -10.41 -17.76
C LYS A 345 0.37 -10.30 -19.27
N PRO A 346 -0.56 -9.96 -20.17
CA PRO A 346 -0.23 -9.74 -21.59
C PRO A 346 0.88 -8.72 -21.84
N VAL A 347 0.84 -7.56 -21.15
CA VAL A 347 1.87 -6.52 -21.30
C VAL A 347 3.23 -7.02 -20.81
N ARG A 348 3.27 -7.74 -19.69
CA ARG A 348 4.50 -8.36 -19.17
C ARG A 348 5.07 -9.40 -20.14
N GLU A 349 4.22 -10.27 -20.68
CA GLU A 349 4.63 -11.27 -21.66
C GLU A 349 5.20 -10.64 -22.94
N LEU A 350 4.61 -9.53 -23.39
CA LEU A 350 5.08 -8.75 -24.54
C LEU A 350 6.47 -8.14 -24.28
N ILE A 351 6.69 -7.54 -23.10
CA ILE A 351 7.97 -6.94 -22.69
C ILE A 351 9.05 -8.01 -22.48
N ASP A 352 8.74 -9.07 -21.75
CA ASP A 352 9.68 -10.17 -21.48
C ASP A 352 10.01 -10.93 -22.77
N GLY A 353 9.02 -11.09 -23.66
CA GLY A 353 9.21 -11.65 -25.00
C GLY A 353 10.22 -10.85 -25.81
N PHE A 354 10.04 -9.53 -25.87
CA PHE A 354 11.00 -8.65 -26.53
C PHE A 354 12.40 -8.81 -25.95
N ARG A 355 12.56 -8.66 -24.63
CA ARG A 355 13.87 -8.78 -23.96
C ARG A 355 14.58 -10.10 -24.27
N ARG A 356 13.86 -11.22 -24.25
CA ARG A 356 14.42 -12.53 -24.61
C ARG A 356 14.90 -12.57 -26.06
N GLU A 357 14.08 -12.07 -26.99
CA GLU A 357 14.42 -12.05 -28.42
C GLU A 357 15.59 -11.10 -28.71
N THR A 358 15.61 -9.89 -28.13
CA THR A 358 16.70 -8.93 -28.29
C THR A 358 18.01 -9.51 -27.76
N ASN A 359 17.98 -10.17 -26.59
CA ASN A 359 19.16 -10.80 -26.03
C ASN A 359 19.65 -11.98 -26.90
N ALA A 360 18.74 -12.74 -27.50
CA ALA A 360 19.09 -13.87 -28.37
C ALA A 360 19.67 -13.41 -29.72
N GLU A 361 19.13 -12.35 -30.32
CA GLU A 361 19.54 -11.89 -31.67
C GLU A 361 20.67 -10.85 -31.63
N LEU A 362 20.71 -10.00 -30.61
CA LEU A 362 21.63 -8.86 -30.52
C LEU A 362 22.62 -8.96 -29.35
N GLY A 363 22.44 -9.92 -28.44
CA GLY A 363 23.29 -10.03 -27.24
C GLY A 363 23.09 -8.91 -26.22
N VAL A 364 22.02 -8.12 -26.34
CA VAL A 364 21.72 -6.98 -25.48
C VAL A 364 20.29 -7.11 -24.94
N THR A 365 20.11 -6.83 -23.65
CA THR A 365 18.78 -6.71 -23.03
C THR A 365 18.39 -5.22 -22.94
N PRO A 366 17.30 -4.79 -23.61
CA PRO A 366 16.92 -3.38 -23.62
C PRO A 366 16.47 -2.91 -22.21
N PRO A 367 16.91 -1.70 -21.78
CA PRO A 367 16.44 -1.10 -20.53
C PRO A 367 14.95 -0.75 -20.58
N ASP A 368 14.29 -0.59 -19.43
CA ASP A 368 12.85 -0.30 -19.34
C ASP A 368 12.46 0.96 -20.13
N GLU A 369 13.32 1.98 -20.12
CA GLU A 369 13.12 3.24 -20.83
C GLU A 369 13.04 3.02 -22.34
N VAL A 370 13.94 2.22 -22.91
CA VAL A 370 13.91 1.87 -24.34
C VAL A 370 12.63 1.12 -24.68
N VAL A 371 12.27 0.11 -23.87
CA VAL A 371 11.05 -0.66 -24.09
C VAL A 371 9.82 0.25 -24.06
N TYR A 372 9.75 1.15 -23.08
CA TYR A 372 8.67 2.12 -23.00
C TYR A 372 8.64 3.07 -24.20
N GLU A 373 9.76 3.68 -24.60
CA GLU A 373 9.78 4.62 -25.73
C GLU A 373 9.36 3.93 -27.04
N LEU A 374 9.74 2.66 -27.23
CA LEU A 374 9.27 1.86 -28.37
C LEU A 374 7.75 1.65 -28.31
N MET A 375 7.21 1.24 -27.16
CA MET A 375 5.77 1.06 -26.98
C MET A 375 4.99 2.37 -27.17
N TYR A 376 5.51 3.46 -26.60
CA TYR A 376 4.90 4.78 -26.67
C TYR A 376 4.94 5.35 -28.09
N GLY A 377 6.04 5.16 -28.82
CA GLY A 377 6.13 5.52 -30.24
C GLY A 377 5.03 4.86 -31.08
N VAL A 378 4.79 3.57 -30.89
CA VAL A 378 3.71 2.83 -31.58
C VAL A 378 2.33 3.36 -31.20
N TYR A 379 2.11 3.66 -29.92
CA TYR A 379 0.86 4.28 -29.47
C TYR A 379 0.60 5.63 -30.17
N LYS A 380 1.61 6.50 -30.27
CA LYS A 380 1.47 7.81 -30.93
C LYS A 380 1.12 7.65 -32.41
N GLU A 381 1.79 6.73 -33.11
CA GLU A 381 1.48 6.41 -34.50
C GLU A 381 0.03 5.95 -34.66
N LYS A 382 -0.45 5.04 -33.79
CA LYS A 382 -1.83 4.54 -33.80
C LYS A 382 -2.89 5.61 -33.49
N ARG A 383 -2.53 6.64 -32.72
CA ARG A 383 -3.42 7.75 -32.35
C ARG A 383 -3.29 8.97 -33.25
N GLY A 384 -2.28 9.02 -34.13
CA GLY A 384 -2.01 10.14 -35.02
C GLY A 384 -1.42 11.38 -34.32
N GLU A 385 -0.58 11.17 -33.30
CA GLU A 385 0.01 12.21 -32.42
C GLU A 385 1.54 12.40 -32.54
#